data_AF-A0A2G9T6R7-F1
#
_entry.id   AF-A0A2G9T6R7-F1
#
_cell.length_a   1.000
_cell.length_b   1.000
_cell.length_c   1.000
_cell.angle_alpha   90.00
_cell.angle_beta   90.00
_cell.angle_gamma   90.00
#
_symmetry.space_group_name_H-M   'P 1'
#
loop_
_entity.id
_entity.type
_entity.pdbx_description
1 polymer ?
#
loop_
_entity_poly.entity_id
_entity_poly.type
_entity_poly.pdbx_seq_one_letter_code
_entity_poly.pdbx_strand_id
1 'polypeptide(L)'
;LCRVSQLGMDRVVDLQIDDGDRAVHVIVELYDRGNIVLTDSSYIILNILRPRTDKDNDVRLVVRERYPLPASRSIPQLPSVDEMAKVLRECDPKTTLKRAVAQPGLFSGPLIEHALLAEGLNPDFQAELNLTH
;
A
#
# COMPACT_ATOMS: atom_id res chain seq x y z
N LEU A 1 18.24 1.72 -17.30
CA LEU A 1 17.36 1.40 -16.16
C LEU A 1 18.10 0.38 -15.30
N CYS A 2 18.46 0.74 -14.07
CA CYS A 2 19.28 -0.10 -13.19
C CYS A 2 18.44 -0.81 -12.13
N ARG A 3 17.35 -0.19 -11.65
CA ARG A 3 16.43 -0.79 -10.68
C ARG A 3 14.99 -0.37 -10.95
N VAL A 4 14.07 -1.29 -10.71
CA VAL A 4 12.63 -1.04 -10.59
C VAL A 4 12.17 -1.61 -9.27
N SER A 5 11.57 -0.79 -8.42
CA SER A 5 11.08 -1.23 -7.11
C SER A 5 9.81 -0.52 -6.72
N GLN A 6 8.87 -1.25 -6.13
CA GLN A 6 7.75 -0.65 -5.42
C GLN A 6 8.26 -0.01 -4.12
N LEU A 7 7.78 1.19 -3.80
CA LEU A 7 8.08 1.85 -2.53
C LEU A 7 7.09 1.37 -1.47
N GLY A 8 7.55 0.57 -0.51
CA GLY A 8 6.71 0.02 0.55
C GLY A 8 5.58 -0.87 0.00
N MET A 9 4.39 -0.76 0.60
CA MET A 9 3.14 -1.37 0.08
C MET A 9 2.29 -0.39 -0.73
N ASP A 10 2.82 0.80 -0.96
CA ASP A 10 2.11 1.87 -1.61
C ASP A 10 2.05 1.68 -3.12
N ARG A 11 1.09 2.35 -3.76
CA ARG A 11 0.93 2.33 -5.22
C ARG A 11 1.92 3.30 -5.88
N VAL A 12 3.19 3.17 -5.52
CA VAL A 12 4.29 4.02 -5.96
C VAL A 12 5.44 3.16 -6.44
N VAL A 13 5.95 3.47 -7.63
CA VAL A 13 7.07 2.76 -8.25
C VAL A 13 8.24 3.72 -8.41
N ASP A 14 9.41 3.30 -7.95
CA ASP A 14 10.70 3.94 -8.18
C ASP A 14 11.44 3.27 -9.34
N LEU A 15 11.69 4.03 -10.40
CA LEU A 15 12.51 3.64 -11.55
C LEU A 15 13.86 4.36 -11.48
N GLN A 16 14.91 3.65 -11.03
CA GLN A 16 16.26 4.20 -10.97
C GLN A 16 16.97 4.02 -12.32
N ILE A 17 17.48 5.12 -12.86
CA ILE A 17 18.33 5.17 -14.05
C ILE A 17 19.74 5.55 -13.59
N ASP A 18 20.75 4.84 -14.08
CA ASP A 18 22.14 4.90 -13.59
C ASP A 18 22.28 4.57 -12.09
N ASP A 19 23.50 4.65 -11.57
CA ASP A 19 23.85 4.34 -10.19
C ASP A 19 24.86 5.34 -9.62
N GLY A 20 24.99 5.35 -8.29
CA GLY A 20 25.84 6.30 -7.55
C GLY A 20 25.41 7.76 -7.75
N ASP A 21 26.38 8.68 -7.84
CA ASP A 21 26.11 10.12 -7.89
C ASP A 21 25.38 10.58 -9.15
N ARG A 22 25.36 9.75 -10.21
CA ARG A 22 24.66 10.03 -11.46
C ARG A 22 23.25 9.45 -11.50
N ALA A 23 22.84 8.72 -10.44
CA ALA A 23 21.52 8.14 -10.39
C ALA A 23 20.44 9.23 -10.48
N VAL A 24 19.38 8.91 -11.22
CA VAL A 24 18.14 9.71 -11.24
C VAL A 24 16.97 8.76 -11.10
N HIS A 25 15.92 9.23 -10.42
CA HIS A 25 14.74 8.42 -10.16
C HIS A 25 13.52 9.00 -10.85
N VAL A 26 12.78 8.16 -11.55
CA VAL A 26 11.43 8.48 -12.02
C VAL A 26 10.45 7.77 -11.11
N ILE A 27 9.79 8.54 -10.25
CA ILE A 27 8.82 8.06 -9.29
C ILE A 27 7.43 8.22 -9.89
N VAL A 28 6.70 7.11 -9.96
CA VAL A 28 5.34 7.06 -10.51
C VAL A 28 4.37 6.79 -9.37
N GLU A 29 3.50 7.76 -9.07
CA GLU A 29 2.44 7.63 -8.09
C GLU A 29 1.13 7.28 -8.80
N LEU A 30 0.47 6.20 -8.40
CA LEU A 30 -0.77 5.70 -8.99
C LEU A 30 -2.00 5.95 -8.08
N TYR A 31 -1.99 7.06 -7.34
CA TYR A 31 -3.12 7.53 -6.54
C TYR A 31 -4.02 8.48 -7.33
N ASP A 32 -5.34 8.37 -7.18
CA ASP A 32 -6.34 9.27 -7.80
C ASP A 32 -6.06 9.53 -9.29
N ARG A 33 -5.58 10.74 -9.66
CA ARG A 33 -5.23 11.12 -11.04
C ARG A 33 -3.84 10.69 -11.50
N GLY A 34 -3.04 10.11 -10.62
CA GLY A 34 -1.64 9.77 -10.81
C GLY A 34 -0.69 10.99 -10.82
N ASN A 35 0.59 10.72 -10.61
CA ASN A 35 1.65 11.72 -10.67
C ASN A 35 2.97 11.11 -11.16
N ILE A 36 3.84 11.94 -11.73
CA ILE A 36 5.20 11.56 -12.11
C ILE A 36 6.14 12.60 -11.53
N VAL A 37 7.15 12.12 -10.82
CA VAL A 37 8.17 12.93 -10.14
C VAL A 37 9.54 12.49 -10.64
N LEU A 38 10.37 13.45 -11.04
CA LEU A 38 11.77 13.22 -11.39
C LEU A 38 12.64 13.72 -10.24
N THR A 39 13.57 12.90 -9.76
CA THR A 39 14.51 13.29 -8.71
C THR A 39 15.96 13.01 -9.09
N ASP A 40 16.89 13.66 -8.39
CA ASP A 40 18.30 13.27 -8.38
C ASP A 40 18.55 12.02 -7.52
N SER A 41 19.82 11.63 -7.39
CA SER A 41 20.31 10.48 -6.61
C SER A 41 20.02 10.58 -5.11
N SER A 42 19.80 11.79 -4.59
CA SER A 42 19.45 12.06 -3.19
C SER A 42 17.94 12.19 -2.97
N TYR A 43 17.14 11.86 -4.00
CA TYR A 43 15.68 12.03 -4.02
C TYR A 43 15.23 13.49 -3.88
N ILE A 44 16.04 14.46 -4.28
CA ILE A 44 15.60 15.86 -4.40
C ILE A 44 14.81 16.01 -5.69
N ILE A 45 13.61 16.56 -5.59
CA ILE A 45 12.68 16.70 -6.71
C ILE A 45 13.25 17.73 -7.71
N LEU A 46 13.54 17.27 -8.92
CA LEU A 46 13.96 18.08 -10.06
C LEU A 46 12.76 18.58 -10.86
N ASN A 47 11.73 17.73 -11.01
CA ASN A 47 10.49 18.08 -11.68
C ASN A 47 9.31 17.25 -11.14
N ILE A 48 8.11 17.81 -11.17
CA ILE A 48 6.90 17.13 -10.71
C ILE A 48 5.72 17.57 -11.59
N LEU A 49 4.96 16.59 -12.10
CA LEU A 49 3.83 16.87 -13.00
C LEU A 49 2.70 17.62 -12.28
N ARG A 50 2.43 17.25 -11.02
CA ARG A 50 1.36 17.84 -10.19
C ARG A 50 1.93 18.20 -8.81
N PRO A 51 2.48 19.41 -8.64
CA PRO A 51 2.94 19.88 -7.33
C PRO A 51 1.76 19.97 -6.36
N ARG A 52 1.97 19.57 -5.09
CA ARG A 52 0.95 19.69 -4.04
C ARG A 52 1.58 20.05 -2.70
N THR A 53 0.84 20.84 -1.94
CA THR A 53 1.17 21.22 -0.56
C THR A 53 0.01 20.74 0.30
N ASP A 54 0.17 19.57 0.93
CA ASP A 54 -0.86 19.07 1.83
C ASP A 54 -0.71 19.79 3.17
N LYS A 55 -1.70 20.62 3.52
CA LYS A 55 -1.68 21.39 4.77
C LYS A 55 -1.93 20.51 5.99
N ASP A 56 -2.59 19.37 5.82
CA ASP A 56 -3.00 18.51 6.93
C ASP A 56 -1.92 17.47 7.27
N ASN A 57 -1.13 17.05 6.28
CA ASN A 57 -0.07 16.05 6.44
C ASN A 57 1.36 16.63 6.48
N ASP A 58 1.51 17.95 6.37
CA ASP A 58 2.81 18.68 6.29
C ASP A 58 3.74 18.17 5.17
N VAL A 59 3.19 17.47 4.17
CA VAL A 59 3.96 16.96 3.03
C VAL A 59 3.92 17.98 1.89
N ARG A 60 5.10 18.47 1.52
CA ARG A 60 5.29 19.37 0.38
C ARG A 60 5.96 18.63 -0.77
N LEU A 61 5.18 18.30 -1.79
CA LEU A 61 5.68 17.73 -3.04
C LEU A 61 5.82 18.84 -4.06
N VAL A 62 6.97 19.53 -4.04
CA VAL A 62 7.33 20.59 -4.97
C VAL A 62 8.81 20.47 -5.36
N VAL A 63 9.22 21.13 -6.43
CA VAL A 63 10.62 21.11 -6.90
C VAL A 63 11.54 21.64 -5.80
N ARG A 64 12.74 21.05 -5.69
CA ARG A 64 13.79 21.28 -4.67
C ARG A 64 13.53 20.71 -3.29
N GLU A 65 12.33 20.20 -3.02
CA GLU A 65 12.07 19.43 -1.80
C GLU A 65 12.51 17.98 -1.97
N ARG A 66 12.81 17.32 -0.85
CA ARG A 66 13.12 15.88 -0.85
C ARG A 66 11.82 15.09 -0.98
N TYR A 67 11.80 14.14 -1.92
CA TYR A 67 10.67 13.22 -2.03
C TYR A 67 10.57 12.35 -0.75
N PRO A 68 9.39 12.27 -0.13
CA PRO A 68 9.19 11.51 1.10
C PRO A 68 9.16 10.01 0.78
N LEU A 69 10.31 9.36 0.94
CA LEU A 69 10.37 7.91 0.87
C LEU A 69 9.64 7.30 2.07
N PRO A 70 8.91 6.20 1.88
CA PRO A 70 8.35 5.47 3.01
C PRO A 70 9.51 5.07 3.93
N ALA A 71 9.22 5.02 5.23
CA ALA A 71 10.14 4.38 6.17
C ALA A 71 10.49 2.98 5.63
N SER A 72 11.72 2.53 5.87
CA SER A 72 12.15 1.15 5.63
C SER A 72 11.35 0.19 6.53
N ARG A 73 10.06 0.05 6.26
CA ARG A 73 9.20 -0.97 6.82
C ARG A 73 9.38 -2.17 5.92
N SER A 74 9.78 -3.29 6.52
CA SER A 74 9.66 -4.60 5.89
C SER A 74 8.24 -4.77 5.38
N ILE A 75 8.07 -5.50 4.28
CA ILE A 75 6.77 -6.02 3.87
C ILE A 75 6.11 -6.58 5.13
N PRO A 76 4.91 -6.08 5.52
CA PRO A 76 4.27 -6.53 6.74
C PRO A 76 4.11 -8.05 6.69
N GLN A 77 4.44 -8.70 7.80
CA GLN A 77 4.31 -10.13 7.90
C GLN A 77 2.83 -10.50 7.78
N LEU A 78 2.55 -11.55 7.01
CA LEU A 78 1.21 -12.10 6.93
C LEU A 78 0.81 -12.59 8.34
N PRO A 79 -0.44 -12.33 8.77
CA PRO A 79 -0.93 -12.88 10.02
C PRO A 79 -0.89 -14.40 9.94
N SER A 80 -0.47 -15.01 11.04
CA SER A 80 -0.60 -16.44 11.25
C SER A 80 -2.09 -16.85 11.25
N VAL A 81 -2.33 -18.16 11.08
CA VAL A 81 -3.68 -18.73 11.18
C VAL A 81 -4.32 -18.39 12.53
N ASP A 82 -3.54 -18.44 13.62
CA ASP A 82 -4.02 -18.14 14.97
C ASP A 82 -4.40 -16.67 15.15
N GLU A 83 -3.60 -15.75 14.59
CA GLU A 83 -3.90 -14.31 14.60
C GLU A 83 -5.15 -14.01 13.78
N MET A 84 -5.30 -14.63 12.61
CA MET A 84 -6.51 -14.46 11.79
C MET A 84 -7.73 -15.07 12.49
N ALA A 85 -7.61 -16.24 13.11
CA ALA A 85 -8.69 -16.84 13.90
C ALA A 85 -9.06 -15.98 15.11
N LYS A 86 -8.11 -15.27 15.70
CA LYS A 86 -8.37 -14.28 16.76
C LYS A 86 -9.13 -13.08 16.21
N VAL A 87 -8.69 -12.50 15.10
CA VAL A 87 -9.38 -11.39 14.42
C VAL A 87 -10.84 -11.75 14.11
N LEU A 88 -11.09 -12.95 13.55
CA LEU A 88 -12.44 -13.40 13.23
C LEU A 88 -13.30 -13.62 14.49
N ARG A 89 -12.72 -14.08 15.61
CA ARG A 89 -13.44 -14.27 16.87
C ARG A 89 -13.76 -12.96 17.60
N GLU A 90 -12.89 -11.97 17.50
CA GLU A 90 -13.00 -10.70 18.23
C GLU A 90 -13.71 -9.60 17.42
N CYS A 91 -13.96 -9.82 16.12
CA CYS A 91 -14.65 -8.85 15.29
C CYS A 91 -16.13 -8.68 15.69
N ASP A 92 -16.72 -7.53 15.35
CA ASP A 92 -18.17 -7.30 15.52
C ASP A 92 -18.93 -8.39 14.75
N PRO A 93 -19.79 -9.21 15.40
CA PRO A 93 -20.55 -10.26 14.73
C PRO A 93 -21.41 -9.76 13.58
N LYS A 94 -21.79 -8.47 13.59
CA LYS A 94 -22.58 -7.84 12.52
C LYS A 94 -21.72 -7.45 11.31
N THR A 95 -20.40 -7.50 11.42
CA THR A 95 -19.50 -7.21 10.29
C THR A 95 -19.53 -8.34 9.27
N THR A 96 -19.28 -7.98 8.02
CA THR A 96 -19.17 -8.97 6.94
C THR A 96 -17.82 -9.67 7.00
N LEU A 97 -17.76 -10.92 6.56
CA LEU A 97 -16.53 -11.72 6.52
C LEU A 97 -15.41 -10.97 5.79
N LYS A 98 -15.71 -10.32 4.66
CA LYS A 98 -14.75 -9.48 3.93
C LYS A 98 -14.15 -8.36 4.78
N ARG A 99 -14.96 -7.71 5.63
CA ARG A 99 -14.50 -6.63 6.50
C ARG A 99 -13.69 -7.15 7.67
N ALA A 100 -14.04 -8.32 8.21
CA ALA A 100 -13.28 -8.96 9.27
C ALA A 100 -11.87 -9.33 8.78
N VAL A 101 -11.77 -10.02 7.64
CA VAL A 101 -10.48 -10.42 7.03
C VAL A 101 -9.66 -9.21 6.58
N ALA A 102 -10.28 -8.07 6.26
CA ALA A 102 -9.60 -6.85 5.88
C ALA A 102 -9.00 -6.05 7.06
N GLN A 103 -9.33 -6.38 8.32
CA GLN A 103 -8.86 -5.62 9.48
C GLN A 103 -7.33 -5.45 9.58
N PRO A 104 -6.50 -6.46 9.23
CA PRO A 104 -5.05 -6.30 9.21
C PRO A 104 -4.53 -5.26 8.20
N GLY A 105 -5.36 -4.80 7.25
CA GLY A 105 -5.02 -3.73 6.32
C GLY A 105 -3.98 -4.11 5.25
N LEU A 106 -3.73 -5.40 5.04
CA LEU A 106 -2.68 -5.89 4.14
C LEU A 106 -3.11 -5.95 2.67
N PHE A 107 -4.39 -6.25 2.44
CA PHE A 107 -4.92 -6.49 1.10
C PHE A 107 -6.12 -5.60 0.82
N SER A 108 -6.34 -5.32 -0.46
CA SER A 108 -7.50 -4.57 -0.90
C SER A 108 -8.78 -5.39 -0.75
N GLY A 109 -9.91 -4.71 -0.52
CA GLY A 109 -11.22 -5.35 -0.43
C GLY A 109 -11.55 -6.27 -1.63
N PRO A 110 -11.32 -5.85 -2.89
CA PRO A 110 -11.56 -6.70 -4.05
C PRO A 110 -10.69 -7.96 -4.09
N LEU A 111 -9.44 -7.90 -3.62
CA LEU A 111 -8.57 -9.07 -3.56
C LEU A 111 -9.05 -10.07 -2.50
N ILE A 112 -9.46 -9.55 -1.33
CA ILE A 112 -10.03 -10.36 -0.25
C ILE A 112 -11.34 -11.01 -0.72
N GLU A 113 -12.21 -10.24 -1.38
CA GLU A 113 -13.47 -10.73 -1.92
C GLU A 113 -13.25 -11.86 -2.93
N HIS A 114 -12.31 -11.66 -3.87
CA HIS A 114 -11.93 -12.69 -4.83
C HIS A 114 -11.41 -13.95 -4.15
N ALA A 115 -10.54 -13.82 -3.15
CA ALA A 115 -9.98 -14.94 -2.41
C ALA A 115 -11.07 -15.73 -1.65
N LEU A 116 -12.02 -15.03 -1.00
CA LEU A 116 -13.14 -15.68 -0.32
C LEU A 116 -14.03 -16.46 -1.30
N LEU A 117 -14.38 -15.85 -2.44
CA LEU A 117 -15.20 -16.49 -3.46
C LEU A 117 -14.50 -17.71 -4.09
N ALA A 118 -13.18 -17.65 -4.28
CA ALA A 118 -12.38 -18.76 -4.79
C ALA A 118 -12.43 -19.99 -3.87
N GLU A 119 -12.55 -19.77 -2.56
CA GLU A 119 -12.72 -20.81 -1.54
C GLU A 119 -14.20 -21.17 -1.27
N GLY A 120 -15.14 -20.63 -2.05
CA GLY A 120 -16.58 -20.88 -1.89
C GLY A 120 -17.22 -20.18 -0.68
N LEU A 121 -16.53 -19.22 -0.06
CA LEU A 121 -17.04 -18.44 1.05
C LEU A 121 -17.77 -17.18 0.54
N ASN A 122 -18.96 -16.92 1.10
CA ASN A 122 -19.70 -15.70 0.76
C ASN A 122 -19.10 -14.49 1.52
N PRO A 123 -18.57 -13.47 0.82
CA PRO A 123 -17.92 -12.30 1.44
C PRO A 123 -18.86 -11.46 2.31
N ASP A 124 -20.16 -11.51 2.04
CA ASP A 124 -21.19 -10.72 2.72
C ASP A 124 -21.85 -11.47 3.89
N PHE A 125 -21.46 -12.72 4.16
CA PHE A 125 -21.89 -13.41 5.37
C PHE A 125 -21.38 -12.66 6.60
N GLN A 126 -22.22 -12.64 7.63
CA GLN A 126 -21.80 -12.14 8.93
C GLN A 126 -20.67 -13.03 9.44
N ALA A 127 -19.65 -12.39 10.00
CA ALA A 127 -18.46 -13.08 10.52
C ALA A 127 -18.75 -13.97 11.74
N GLU A 128 -20.01 -14.03 12.17
CA GLU A 128 -20.57 -15.01 13.09
C GLU A 128 -20.49 -16.43 12.49
N LEU A 129 -19.27 -16.95 12.39
CA LEU A 129 -19.01 -18.33 12.08
C LEU A 129 -19.38 -19.17 13.30
N ASN A 130 -20.54 -19.82 13.23
CA ASN A 130 -20.79 -21.05 13.97
C ASN A 130 -19.75 -22.09 13.53
N LEU A 131 -18.55 -22.02 14.13
CA LEU A 131 -17.46 -22.99 14.00
C LEU A 131 -17.85 -24.28 14.74
N THR A 132 -18.85 -24.96 14.18
CA THR A 132 -19.18 -26.34 14.48
C THR A 132 -19.40 -27.00 13.13
N HIS A 133 -18.33 -27.57 12.57
CA HIS A 133 -18.30 -28.92 12.00
C HIS A 133 -16.85 -29.34 11.77
#